data_AF-A0A7X5XZL3-F1
#
_entry.id   AF-A0A7X5XZL3-F1
#
_cell.length_a   1.000
_cell.length_b   1.000
_cell.length_c   1.000
_cell.angle_alpha   90.00
_cell.angle_beta   90.00
_cell.angle_gamma   90.00
#
_symmetry.space_group_name_H-M   'P 1'
#
loop_
_entity.id
_entity.type
_entity.pdbx_description
1 polymer ?
#
loop_
_entity_poly.entity_id
_entity_poly.type
_entity_poly.pdbx_seq_one_letter_code
_entity_poly.pdbx_strand_id
1 'polypeptide(L)'
;MMLPENGAGTWPECWIVAAVALRDRREALGWSLEQLADRTCIGRNHLIALESARFDCCGAPIYAIGFARAAARAMALEEAPILVAIRDGHAARRPVPAPPVAATRRRRIPNLGIASTAARLGALLSDGRG
;
A
#
# COMPACT_ATOMS: atom_id res chain seq x y z
N MET A 1 32.65 -7.41 30.01
CA MET A 1 32.28 -8.35 28.93
C MET A 1 30.77 -8.34 28.81
N MET A 2 30.28 -8.01 27.62
CA MET A 2 29.02 -8.47 27.02
C MET A 2 27.68 -7.95 27.56
N LEU A 3 27.18 -6.88 26.92
CA LEU A 3 25.96 -6.89 26.10
C LEU A 3 26.14 -5.86 24.96
N PRO A 4 25.87 -6.19 23.68
CA PRO A 4 25.75 -5.17 22.64
C PRO A 4 24.37 -4.49 22.77
N GLU A 5 24.33 -3.34 23.42
CA GLU A 5 23.11 -2.55 23.73
C GLU A 5 22.47 -1.87 22.50
N ASN A 6 22.82 -2.21 21.26
CA ASN A 6 22.30 -1.52 20.07
C ASN A 6 21.85 -2.50 18.99
N GLY A 7 20.86 -3.32 19.31
CA GLY A 7 19.98 -3.96 18.32
C GLY A 7 18.86 -3.02 17.81
N ALA A 8 18.92 -1.73 18.17
CA ALA A 8 17.92 -0.73 17.86
C ALA A 8 18.37 0.18 16.71
N GLY A 9 17.70 0.06 15.55
CA GLY A 9 17.29 1.26 14.81
C GLY A 9 18.28 1.90 13.84
N THR A 10 19.27 1.20 13.29
CA THR A 10 19.96 1.73 12.10
C THR A 10 19.04 1.57 10.88
N TRP A 11 18.46 2.67 10.43
CA TRP A 11 17.70 2.72 9.17
C TRP A 11 18.60 2.35 8.00
N PRO A 12 18.10 1.65 6.96
CA PRO A 12 18.89 1.35 5.77
C PRO A 12 19.49 2.63 5.16
N GLU A 13 20.79 2.65 4.87
CA GLU A 13 21.44 3.85 4.31
C GLU A 13 20.84 4.25 2.95
N CYS A 14 20.38 3.29 2.16
CA CYS A 14 19.68 3.54 0.91
C CYS A 14 18.39 4.37 1.10
N TRP A 15 17.72 4.25 2.25
CA TRP A 15 16.57 5.11 2.57
C TRP A 15 16.97 6.57 2.74
N ILE A 16 18.15 6.84 3.31
CA ILE A 16 18.66 8.20 3.47
C ILE A 16 18.90 8.82 2.10
N VAL A 17 19.52 8.08 1.18
CA VAL A 17 19.76 8.54 -0.20
C VAL A 17 18.45 8.92 -0.91
N ALA A 18 17.43 8.07 -0.79
CA ALA A 18 16.10 8.36 -1.36
C ALA A 18 15.43 9.60 -0.74
N ALA A 19 15.50 9.72 0.59
CA ALA A 19 14.90 10.83 1.33
C ALA A 19 15.57 12.17 0.99
N VAL A 20 16.90 12.19 0.93
CA VAL A 20 17.69 13.38 0.57
C VAL A 20 17.38 13.79 -0.87
N ALA A 21 17.37 12.86 -1.83
CA ALA A 21 17.05 13.18 -3.22
C ALA A 21 15.66 13.83 -3.38
N LEU A 22 14.64 13.34 -2.64
CA LEU A 22 13.31 13.93 -2.64
C LEU A 22 13.30 15.35 -2.03
N ARG A 23 13.96 15.54 -0.88
CA ARG A 23 14.05 16.83 -0.20
C ARG A 23 14.79 17.86 -1.05
N ASP A 24 16.00 17.52 -1.51
CA ASP A 24 16.85 18.41 -2.30
C ASP A 24 16.13 18.85 -3.57
N ARG A 25 15.40 17.93 -4.21
CA ARG A 25 14.62 18.27 -5.39
C ARG A 25 13.46 19.22 -5.06
N ARG A 26 12.73 18.98 -3.96
CA ARG A 26 11.64 19.87 -3.52
C ARG A 26 12.17 21.27 -3.25
N GLU A 27 13.29 21.36 -2.54
CA GLU A 27 13.93 22.62 -2.16
C GLU A 27 14.49 23.36 -3.38
N ALA A 28 15.07 22.65 -4.34
CA ALA A 28 15.51 23.23 -5.62
C ALA A 28 14.36 23.81 -6.45
N LEU A 29 13.14 23.29 -6.29
CA LEU A 29 11.92 23.84 -6.88
C LEU A 29 11.32 25.00 -6.07
N GLY A 30 11.83 25.26 -4.86
CA GLY A 30 11.29 26.24 -3.93
C GLY A 30 9.91 25.87 -3.37
N TRP A 31 9.54 24.58 -3.40
CA TRP A 31 8.22 24.15 -2.98
C TRP A 31 8.16 23.89 -1.47
N SER A 32 7.07 24.31 -0.82
CA SER A 32 6.76 23.87 0.54
C SER A 32 6.23 22.43 0.55
N LEU A 33 6.20 21.81 1.74
CA LEU A 33 5.59 20.48 1.89
C LEU A 33 4.09 20.50 1.63
N GLU A 34 3.41 21.58 2.00
CA GLU A 34 1.98 21.80 1.75
C GLU A 34 1.71 21.88 0.24
N GLN A 35 2.55 22.63 -0.47
CA GLN A 35 2.50 22.73 -1.93
C GLN A 35 2.70 21.37 -2.62
N LEU A 36 3.58 20.52 -2.09
CA LEU A 36 3.75 19.16 -2.60
C LEU A 36 2.55 18.26 -2.25
N ALA A 37 1.98 18.43 -1.05
CA ALA A 37 0.76 17.72 -0.63
C ALA A 37 -0.42 18.04 -1.55
N ASP A 38 -0.63 19.31 -1.87
CA ASP A 38 -1.71 19.76 -2.76
C ASP A 38 -1.59 19.18 -4.17
N ARG A 39 -0.36 19.06 -4.68
CA ARG A 39 -0.09 18.52 -6.03
C ARG A 39 -0.25 17.00 -6.12
N THR A 40 -0.03 16.29 -5.02
CA THR A 40 0.02 14.82 -5.01
C THR A 40 -1.17 14.17 -4.30
N CYS A 41 -1.98 14.96 -3.59
CA CYS A 41 -2.99 14.50 -2.64
C CYS A 41 -2.42 13.58 -1.55
N ILE A 42 -1.12 13.64 -1.29
CA ILE A 42 -0.46 12.89 -0.22
C ILE A 42 -0.49 13.75 1.05
N GLY A 43 -1.03 13.20 2.14
CA GLY A 43 -1.04 13.91 3.42
C GLY A 43 0.36 14.32 3.87
N ARG A 44 0.50 15.57 4.35
CA ARG A 44 1.76 16.19 4.79
C ARG A 44 2.62 15.29 5.68
N ASN A 45 2.00 14.55 6.60
CA ASN A 45 2.72 13.65 7.51
C ASN A 45 3.47 12.52 6.77
N HIS A 46 2.91 12.02 5.67
CA HIS A 46 3.58 11.00 4.85
C HIS A 46 4.74 11.61 4.05
N LEU A 47 4.59 12.84 3.54
CA LEU A 47 5.68 13.54 2.85
C LEU A 47 6.85 13.82 3.81
N ILE A 48 6.57 14.22 5.05
CA ILE A 48 7.58 14.35 6.11
C ILE A 48 8.29 13.01 6.34
N ALA A 49 7.53 11.91 6.37
CA ALA A 49 8.10 10.58 6.54
C ALA A 49 9.03 10.20 5.37
N LEU A 50 8.65 10.50 4.12
CA LEU A 50 9.51 10.29 2.95
C LEU A 50 10.83 11.08 3.06
N GLU A 51 10.76 12.37 3.39
CA GLU A 51 11.96 13.23 3.49
C GLU A 51 12.79 12.99 4.75
N SER A 52 12.29 12.21 5.71
CA SER A 52 13.00 11.85 6.95
C SER A 52 13.51 10.41 6.94
N ALA A 53 13.50 9.74 5.78
CA ALA A 53 13.86 8.33 5.63
C ALA A 53 13.03 7.37 6.52
N ARG A 54 11.81 7.77 6.90
CA ARG A 54 10.89 7.00 7.76
C ARG A 54 9.82 6.28 6.94
N PHE A 55 10.24 5.52 5.95
CA PHE A 55 9.34 4.79 5.03
C PHE A 55 8.52 3.71 5.74
N ASP A 56 8.97 3.26 6.92
CA ASP A 56 8.24 2.36 7.80
C ASP A 56 6.96 2.98 8.39
N CYS A 57 6.90 4.31 8.52
CA CYS A 57 5.71 5.02 8.99
C CYS A 57 4.58 5.12 7.95
N CYS A 58 4.81 4.69 6.70
CA CYS A 58 3.80 4.67 5.64
C CYS A 58 2.81 3.49 5.74
N GLY A 59 2.85 2.70 6.82
CA GLY A 59 1.95 1.58 7.10
C GLY A 59 2.38 0.28 6.42
N ALA A 60 2.52 0.26 5.09
CA ALA A 60 3.02 -0.90 4.34
C ALA A 60 4.04 -0.47 3.28
N PRO A 61 5.03 -1.32 2.93
CA PRO A 61 6.07 -0.97 1.94
C PRO A 61 5.53 -0.49 0.59
N ILE A 62 4.40 -1.05 0.15
CA ILE A 62 3.77 -0.68 -1.12
C ILE A 62 3.28 0.79 -1.12
N TYR A 63 2.87 1.31 0.04
CA TYR A 63 2.45 2.71 0.17
C TYR A 63 3.63 3.66 0.14
N ALA A 64 4.75 3.32 0.80
CA ALA A 64 5.98 4.10 0.72
C ALA A 64 6.46 4.24 -0.74
N ILE A 65 6.46 3.14 -1.48
CA ILE A 65 6.81 3.12 -2.91
C ILE A 65 5.84 3.98 -3.73
N GLY A 66 4.54 3.86 -3.49
CA GLY A 66 3.52 4.64 -4.20
C GLY A 66 3.64 6.15 -3.95
N PHE A 67 3.81 6.55 -2.69
CA PHE A 67 3.98 7.95 -2.31
C PHE A 67 5.27 8.55 -2.86
N ALA A 68 6.39 7.82 -2.75
CA ALA A 68 7.66 8.26 -3.32
C ALA A 68 7.59 8.41 -4.84
N ARG A 69 6.92 7.48 -5.54
CA ARG A 69 6.71 7.57 -6.99
C ARG A 69 5.93 8.83 -7.35
N ALA A 70 4.80 9.07 -6.68
CA ALA A 70 3.96 10.24 -6.95
C ALA A 70 4.69 11.56 -6.65
N ALA A 71 5.46 11.63 -5.56
CA ALA A 71 6.29 12.79 -5.23
C ALA A 71 7.39 13.04 -6.27
N ALA A 72 8.16 12.00 -6.63
CA ALA A 72 9.20 12.10 -7.65
C ALA A 72 8.64 12.57 -9.00
N ARG A 73 7.51 12.00 -9.43
CA ARG A 73 6.81 12.39 -10.65
C ARG A 73 6.36 13.85 -10.62
N ALA A 74 5.74 14.30 -9.53
CA ALA A 74 5.28 15.68 -9.39
C ALA A 74 6.44 16.69 -9.50
N MET A 75 7.64 16.29 -9.08
CA MET A 75 8.85 17.12 -9.13
C MET A 75 9.72 16.87 -10.38
N ALA A 76 9.26 16.04 -11.33
CA ALA A 76 10.03 15.60 -12.50
C ALA A 76 11.43 15.06 -12.13
N LEU A 77 11.50 14.26 -11.06
CA LEU A 77 12.69 13.56 -10.60
C LEU A 77 12.70 12.13 -11.13
N GLU A 78 13.89 11.57 -11.38
CA GLU A 78 14.01 10.18 -11.84
C GLU A 78 13.48 9.20 -10.78
N GLU A 79 12.43 8.45 -11.14
CA GLU A 79 11.74 7.57 -10.19
C GLU A 79 12.58 6.33 -9.83
N ALA A 80 13.25 5.73 -10.81
CA ALA A 80 13.90 4.42 -10.69
C ALA A 80 14.88 4.30 -9.50
N PRO A 81 15.89 5.18 -9.32
CA PRO A 81 16.83 5.05 -8.21
C PRO A 81 16.17 5.16 -6.84
N ILE A 82 15.15 6.02 -6.71
CA ILE A 82 14.40 6.24 -5.47
C ILE A 82 13.61 4.98 -5.10
N LEU A 83 12.90 4.40 -6.06
CA LEU A 83 12.06 3.24 -5.80
C LEU A 83 12.89 1.98 -5.50
N VAL A 84 14.04 1.83 -6.15
CA VAL A 84 15.01 0.76 -5.85
C VAL A 84 15.51 0.90 -4.41
N ALA A 85 15.99 2.08 -4.03
CA ALA A 85 16.49 2.32 -2.68
C ALA A 85 15.45 2.05 -1.58
N ILE A 86 14.19 2.46 -1.78
CA ILE A 86 13.10 2.18 -0.84
C ILE A 86 12.85 0.68 -0.73
N ARG A 87 12.78 -0.03 -1.87
CA ARG A 87 12.56 -1.48 -1.91
C ARG A 87 13.69 -2.23 -1.22
N ASP A 88 14.93 -1.89 -1.52
CA ASP A 88 16.11 -2.54 -0.97
C ASP A 88 16.18 -2.34 0.54
N GLY A 89 15.87 -1.14 1.04
CA GLY A 89 15.85 -0.93 2.49
C GLY A 89 14.68 -1.65 3.18
N HIS A 90 13.52 -1.80 2.54
CA HIS A 90 12.47 -2.68 3.08
C HIS A 90 12.88 -4.15 3.06
N ALA A 91 13.64 -4.61 2.05
CA ALA A 91 14.14 -5.98 1.97
C ALA A 91 15.26 -6.25 3.00
N ALA A 92 16.12 -5.26 3.25
CA ALA A 92 17.17 -5.32 4.26
C ALA A 92 16.61 -5.40 5.69
N ARG A 93 15.41 -4.85 5.92
CA ARG A 93 14.68 -5.03 7.18
C ARG A 93 14.03 -6.41 7.17
N ARG A 94 14.64 -7.37 7.87
CA ARG A 94 14.10 -8.73 8.07
C ARG A 94 12.61 -8.62 8.46
N PRO A 95 11.68 -9.28 7.74
CA PRO A 95 10.29 -9.33 8.17
C PRO A 95 10.25 -9.98 9.56
N VAL A 96 9.74 -9.25 10.56
CA VAL A 96 9.27 -9.92 11.78
C VAL A 96 8.12 -10.81 11.33
N PRO A 97 8.17 -12.14 11.53
CA PRO A 97 7.08 -13.02 11.13
C PRO A 97 5.80 -12.49 11.77
N ALA A 98 4.79 -12.23 10.95
CA ALA A 98 3.50 -11.78 11.45
C ALA A 98 2.98 -12.84 12.44
N PRO A 99 2.42 -12.43 13.60
CA PRO A 99 1.72 -13.39 14.45
C PRO A 99 0.65 -14.08 13.60
N PRO A 100 0.43 -15.39 13.79
CA PRO A 100 -0.56 -16.13 13.00
C PRO A 100 -1.90 -15.41 13.09
N VAL A 101 -2.38 -14.90 11.95
CA VAL A 101 -3.70 -14.27 11.90
C VAL A 101 -4.73 -15.34 12.22
N ALA A 102 -5.40 -15.23 13.37
CA ALA A 102 -6.53 -16.07 13.67
C ALA A 102 -7.56 -15.84 12.55
N ALA A 103 -7.83 -16.86 11.76
CA ALA A 103 -8.77 -16.78 10.65
C ALA A 103 -10.12 -16.30 11.19
N THR A 104 -10.46 -15.03 10.97
CA THR A 104 -11.79 -14.55 11.29
C THR A 104 -12.74 -15.30 10.37
N ARG A 105 -13.67 -16.04 10.98
CA ARG A 105 -14.64 -16.86 10.25
C ARG A 105 -15.45 -15.95 9.34
N ARG A 106 -15.10 -15.89 8.05
CA ARG A 106 -15.90 -15.20 7.04
C ARG A 106 -17.31 -15.77 7.13
N ARG A 107 -18.27 -14.93 7.51
CA ARG A 107 -19.68 -15.29 7.54
C ARG A 107 -20.06 -15.64 6.09
N ARG A 108 -20.31 -16.93 5.80
CA ARG A 108 -20.88 -17.31 4.51
C ARG A 108 -22.23 -16.61 4.41
N ILE A 109 -22.38 -15.76 3.41
CA ILE A 109 -23.68 -15.20 3.04
C ILE A 109 -24.34 -16.26 2.18
N PRO A 110 -25.47 -16.88 2.58
CA PRO A 110 -26.18 -17.79 1.71
C PRO A 110 -26.70 -17.00 0.50
N ASN A 111 -26.41 -17.51 -0.70
CA ASN A 111 -27.02 -17.08 -1.94
C ASN A 111 -28.51 -17.45 -1.90
N LEU A 112 -29.37 -16.53 -1.45
CA LEU A 112 -30.81 -16.73 -1.47
C LEU A 112 -31.33 -16.62 -2.91
N GLY A 113 -31.38 -17.79 -3.55
CA GLY A 113 -32.26 -18.19 -4.66
C GLY A 113 -32.65 -17.13 -5.70
N ILE A 114 -31.95 -17.10 -6.83
CA ILE A 114 -32.58 -16.73 -8.10
C ILE A 114 -33.37 -17.97 -8.56
N ALA A 115 -34.55 -18.18 -7.98
CA ALA A 115 -35.48 -19.20 -8.44
C ALA A 115 -36.11 -18.71 -9.75
N SER A 116 -35.55 -19.13 -10.88
CA SER A 116 -36.13 -18.91 -12.20
C SER A 116 -37.46 -19.66 -12.32
N THR A 117 -38.58 -18.95 -12.26
CA THR A 117 -39.90 -19.48 -12.60
C THR A 117 -40.01 -19.67 -14.10
N ALA A 118 -39.80 -20.89 -14.57
CA ALA A 118 -40.21 -21.33 -15.90
C ALA A 118 -41.28 -22.41 -15.74
N ALA A 119 -42.55 -22.01 -15.77
CA ALA A 119 -43.66 -22.93 -15.97
C ALA A 119 -44.36 -22.54 -17.27
N ARG A 120 -44.11 -23.34 -18.32
CA ARG A 120 -44.68 -23.22 -19.66
C ARG A 120 -46.15 -23.60 -19.63
N LEU A 121 -46.97 -22.86 -20.37
CA LEU A 121 -48.31 -23.30 -20.79
C LEU A 121 -48.18 -24.56 -21.65
N GLY A 122 -49.00 -25.57 -21.36
CA GLY A 122 -49.22 -26.75 -22.18
C GLY A 122 -50.62 -27.27 -21.93
N ALA A 123 -51.51 -26.99 -22.88
CA ALA A 123 -52.90 -27.40 -22.85
C ALA A 123 -53.07 -28.90 -23.16
N LEU A 124 -54.29 -29.38 -22.87
CA LEU A 124 -55.13 -30.17 -23.79
C LEU A 124 -55.24 -31.70 -23.55
N LEU A 125 -56.45 -32.06 -23.07
CA LEU A 125 -57.35 -33.18 -23.40
C LEU A 125 -57.06 -34.64 -22.97
N SER A 126 -58.20 -35.25 -22.57
CA SER A 126 -58.58 -36.68 -22.62
C SER A 126 -58.02 -37.59 -21.53
N ASP A 127 -58.71 -38.60 -21.00
CA ASP A 127 -60.09 -39.12 -21.03
C ASP A 127 -60.09 -40.32 -20.04
N GLY A 128 -61.25 -40.66 -19.47
CA GLY A 128 -61.65 -42.07 -19.31
C GLY A 128 -61.42 -42.82 -17.99
N ARG A 129 -62.57 -43.22 -17.39
CA ARG A 129 -62.86 -44.40 -16.54
C ARG A 129 -62.31 -44.43 -15.09
N GLY A 130 -63.11 -44.74 -14.08
CA GLY A 130 -64.51 -45.20 -14.03
C GLY A 130 -65.00 -45.31 -12.59
#